data_AF-A0A944C9D3-F1
#
_entry.id   AF-A0A944C9D3-F1
#
_cell.length_a   1.000
_cell.length_b   1.000
_cell.length_c   1.000
_cell.angle_alpha   90.00
_cell.angle_beta   90.00
_cell.angle_gamma   90.00
#
_symmetry.space_group_name_H-M   'P 1'
#
loop_
_entity.id
_entity.type
_entity.pdbx_description
1 polymer ?
#
loop_
_entity_poly.entity_id
_entity_poly.type
_entity_poly.pdbx_seq_one_letter_code
_entity_poly.pdbx_strand_id
1 'polypeptide(L)'
;PTLMAPGGRGAFRRGGFLVGSLAAAGVLACGLPEQVPVLGVQKALAATDIGNALDDYIVRIRPKGFFRVAGVHSDGIAIGDACWLWKISCSSKLLLTWESKHSGYMIRATSNFEENKQASNSVWAVDKDSKEAGKTIHVWGQDFDDKDSRAFRFEKLDNGCYYIKNVKSGLYVSLDNTSSDSDKNEIKQQKESFEWELQVVGKRLGKYDEYPESIICAQYDTYSMGVNWMSRLSDDTLLSNISIPGTHDTATCSVSGDSDPTLSMYKCQQDYIPTQLHEGIRYLDLRLGGEEDPVLNHGGTSTFNKANTDLTFSTVIGYINKFLTEQPTETVIALISNHNGDDTAITNAMAAQIEHYKKEENGGKDLFYCSSRIPTLGEVRGKIVVLRRFTPAGDKKDTYKYGIDLVNWDDIIDQNDTKGLYKVFESSGTESSSCIAPPVAAGTQTQR
;
A
#
# COMPACT_ATOMS: atom_id res chain seq x y z
N PRO A 1 17.81 38.23 -48.03
CA PRO A 1 16.74 37.40 -48.65
C PRO A 1 16.80 35.97 -48.10
N THR A 2 15.99 35.76 -47.06
CA THR A 2 15.20 34.55 -46.75
C THR A 2 15.80 33.18 -47.06
N LEU A 3 16.10 32.41 -46.01
CA LEU A 3 15.93 30.96 -46.00
C LEU A 3 15.16 30.58 -44.75
N MET A 4 13.90 30.18 -44.96
CA MET A 4 12.92 29.82 -43.95
C MET A 4 13.34 28.56 -43.19
N ALA A 5 13.06 28.54 -41.90
CA ALA A 5 13.07 27.35 -41.05
C ALA A 5 11.92 26.40 -41.46
N PRO A 6 12.14 25.06 -41.50
CA PRO A 6 11.04 24.12 -41.43
C PRO A 6 10.56 24.02 -39.98
N GLY A 7 9.29 24.37 -39.77
CA GLY A 7 8.64 24.40 -38.47
C GLY A 7 8.68 23.08 -37.71
N GLY A 8 8.82 23.21 -36.40
CA GLY A 8 8.71 22.10 -35.45
C GLY A 8 7.34 21.43 -35.56
N ARG A 9 7.33 20.17 -35.97
CA ARG A 9 6.26 19.24 -35.63
C ARG A 9 6.63 18.63 -34.28
N GLY A 10 5.94 19.05 -33.23
CA GLY A 10 6.02 18.37 -31.93
C GLY A 10 5.68 16.89 -32.11
N ALA A 11 6.54 16.01 -31.61
CA ALA A 11 6.26 14.60 -31.56
C ALA A 11 5.03 14.37 -30.66
N PHE A 12 3.91 13.95 -31.23
CA PHE A 12 2.75 13.50 -30.48
C PHE A 12 3.16 12.27 -29.67
N ARG A 13 3.30 12.42 -28.35
CA ARG A 13 3.40 11.28 -27.43
C ARG A 13 1.98 10.74 -27.20
N ARG A 14 1.65 9.61 -27.83
CA ARG A 14 0.45 8.83 -27.49
C ARG A 14 0.75 8.05 -26.21
N GLY A 15 -0.08 8.24 -25.18
CA GLY A 15 -0.06 7.47 -23.93
C GLY A 15 -1.46 6.89 -23.66
N GLY A 16 -1.53 5.78 -22.94
CA GLY A 16 -2.78 5.12 -22.59
C GLY A 16 -2.65 4.33 -21.29
N PHE A 17 -3.77 4.06 -20.62
CA PHE A 17 -3.81 3.16 -19.48
C PHE A 17 -4.13 1.73 -19.95
N LEU A 18 -3.35 0.77 -19.44
CA LEU A 18 -3.55 -0.66 -19.65
C LEU A 18 -3.98 -1.33 -18.35
N VAL A 19 -4.86 -2.32 -18.42
CA VAL A 19 -5.40 -3.05 -17.27
C VAL A 19 -5.32 -4.55 -17.52
N GLY A 20 -4.84 -5.30 -16.51
CA GLY A 20 -4.88 -6.77 -16.49
C GLY A 20 -6.03 -7.31 -15.64
N SER A 21 -6.54 -8.50 -15.96
CA SER A 21 -7.58 -9.17 -15.18
C SER A 21 -7.11 -9.51 -13.74
N LEU A 22 -8.02 -9.89 -12.83
CA LEU A 22 -7.69 -10.22 -11.43
C LEU A 22 -6.58 -11.29 -11.27
N ALA A 23 -6.42 -12.19 -12.25
CA ALA A 23 -5.32 -13.16 -12.29
C ALA A 23 -3.95 -12.53 -12.65
N ALA A 24 -3.96 -11.31 -13.18
CA ALA A 24 -2.84 -10.46 -13.56
C ALA A 24 -2.74 -9.17 -12.72
N ALA A 25 -3.57 -8.99 -11.68
CA ALA A 25 -3.61 -7.81 -10.80
C ALA A 25 -2.30 -7.55 -10.01
N GLY A 26 -1.28 -8.37 -10.20
CA GLY A 26 0.04 -8.19 -9.62
C GLY A 26 1.02 -7.34 -10.41
N VAL A 27 0.77 -6.93 -11.67
CA VAL A 27 1.80 -6.22 -12.46
C VAL A 27 1.19 -5.24 -13.48
N LEU A 28 1.18 -3.94 -13.14
CA LEU A 28 1.18 -2.85 -14.12
C LEU A 28 2.60 -2.71 -14.72
N ALA A 29 2.92 -3.50 -15.74
CA ALA A 29 4.14 -3.34 -16.53
C ALA A 29 3.79 -2.73 -17.89
N CYS A 30 3.97 -1.42 -18.04
CA CYS A 30 4.16 -0.84 -19.36
C CYS A 30 5.63 -1.03 -19.76
N GLY A 31 5.86 -1.48 -21.00
CA GLY A 31 7.14 -1.96 -21.51
C GLY A 31 8.33 -1.07 -21.16
N LEU A 32 9.36 -1.69 -20.60
CA LEU A 32 10.64 -1.06 -20.31
C LEU A 32 11.30 -0.63 -21.63
N PRO A 33 11.66 0.66 -21.82
CA PRO A 33 12.75 0.98 -22.73
C PRO A 33 14.04 0.35 -22.18
N GLU A 34 14.84 -0.18 -23.09
CA GLU A 34 15.99 -1.08 -22.91
C GLU A 34 17.18 -0.51 -22.09
N GLN A 35 16.98 0.56 -21.31
CA GLN A 35 18.01 1.22 -20.51
C GLN A 35 17.54 1.75 -19.14
N VAL A 36 16.41 1.25 -18.62
CA VAL A 36 16.10 1.50 -17.19
C VAL A 36 16.93 0.50 -16.37
N PRO A 37 17.81 0.94 -15.45
CA PRO A 37 18.48 0.02 -14.55
C PRO A 37 17.41 -0.83 -13.90
N VAL A 38 17.50 -2.15 -14.04
CA VAL A 38 16.67 -3.12 -13.29
C VAL A 38 16.56 -2.58 -11.88
N LEU A 39 15.34 -2.18 -11.47
CA LEU A 39 15.05 -1.62 -10.15
C LEU A 39 15.69 -2.57 -9.15
N GLY A 40 16.85 -2.15 -8.64
CA GLY A 40 17.85 -3.07 -8.13
C GLY A 40 17.29 -3.89 -6.98
N VAL A 41 17.76 -5.14 -6.88
CA VAL A 41 17.60 -5.99 -5.71
C VAL A 41 17.65 -5.11 -4.47
N GLN A 42 16.54 -5.06 -3.72
CA GLN A 42 16.42 -4.24 -2.51
C GLN A 42 17.56 -4.63 -1.58
N LYS A 43 18.63 -3.82 -1.55
CA LYS A 43 19.76 -4.10 -0.68
C LYS A 43 19.25 -4.16 0.75
N ALA A 44 19.68 -5.19 1.48
CA ALA A 44 19.65 -5.25 2.93
C ALA A 44 19.92 -3.84 3.47
N LEU A 45 19.02 -3.29 4.28
CA LEU A 45 19.38 -2.12 5.05
C LEU A 45 20.40 -2.61 6.08
N ALA A 46 21.67 -2.44 5.76
CA ALA A 46 22.71 -2.39 6.76
C ALA A 46 22.37 -1.21 7.66
N ALA A 47 21.85 -1.52 8.84
CA ALA A 47 21.85 -0.66 10.02
C ALA A 47 21.46 0.82 9.76
N THR A 48 20.18 1.14 9.89
CA THR A 48 19.90 2.26 10.80
C THR A 48 20.40 1.85 12.19
N ASP A 49 20.90 2.77 13.00
CA ASP A 49 21.31 2.50 14.38
C ASP A 49 20.07 2.18 15.25
N ILE A 50 19.41 1.05 14.99
CA ILE A 50 18.30 0.51 15.78
C ILE A 50 18.79 0.19 17.23
N GLY A 51 20.11 0.29 17.49
CA GLY A 51 20.72 0.00 18.78
C GLY A 51 20.63 -1.49 19.13
N ASN A 52 20.90 -1.80 20.40
CA ASN A 52 20.73 -3.15 20.95
C ASN A 52 19.27 -3.45 21.38
N ALA A 53 18.33 -2.51 21.16
CA ALA A 53 16.96 -2.55 21.64
C ALA A 53 15.99 -2.96 20.51
N LEU A 54 16.06 -4.22 20.09
CA LEU A 54 15.17 -4.75 19.03
C LEU A 54 13.71 -4.81 19.46
N ASP A 55 13.43 -4.78 20.75
CA ASP A 55 12.10 -4.86 21.38
C ASP A 55 11.26 -3.57 21.28
N ASP A 56 11.87 -2.47 20.83
CA ASP A 56 11.18 -1.21 20.54
C ASP A 56 10.46 -1.22 19.18
N TYR A 57 10.77 -2.17 18.29
CA TYR A 57 10.40 -2.12 16.88
C TYR A 57 9.50 -3.28 16.44
N ILE A 58 8.67 -2.99 15.44
CA ILE A 58 7.92 -3.98 14.68
C ILE A 58 8.68 -4.23 13.39
N VAL A 59 8.91 -5.50 13.07
CA VAL A 59 9.80 -5.90 11.99
C VAL A 59 9.15 -6.89 11.02
N ARG A 60 9.65 -6.93 9.79
CA ARG A 60 9.58 -8.08 8.90
C ARG A 60 10.96 -8.75 8.89
N ILE A 61 10.99 -10.08 8.97
CA ILE A 61 12.23 -10.87 8.95
C ILE A 61 12.39 -11.48 7.56
N ARG A 62 13.50 -11.20 6.87
CA ARG A 62 13.70 -11.56 5.46
C ARG A 62 15.00 -12.33 5.25
N PRO A 63 15.03 -13.45 4.51
CA PRO A 63 16.29 -14.05 4.11
C PRO A 63 17.14 -13.08 3.28
N LYS A 64 18.45 -13.03 3.52
CA LYS A 64 19.34 -12.15 2.77
C LYS A 64 19.26 -12.42 1.28
N GLY A 65 19.01 -11.37 0.50
CA GLY A 65 18.91 -11.44 -0.97
C GLY A 65 17.60 -12.02 -1.51
N PHE A 66 16.61 -12.29 -0.67
CA PHE A 66 15.28 -12.75 -1.10
C PHE A 66 14.30 -11.57 -1.15
N PHE A 67 13.27 -11.69 -1.98
CA PHE A 67 12.12 -10.78 -2.02
C PHE A 67 11.06 -11.15 -0.98
N ARG A 68 10.87 -12.45 -0.71
CA ARG A 68 9.90 -12.94 0.26
C ARG A 68 10.37 -12.78 1.69
N VAL A 69 9.43 -12.57 2.61
CA VAL A 69 9.70 -12.41 4.04
C VAL A 69 8.98 -13.48 4.84
N ALA A 70 9.42 -13.69 6.07
CA ALA A 70 8.82 -14.64 6.99
C ALA A 70 7.40 -14.20 7.37
N GLY A 71 6.47 -15.14 7.34
CA GLY A 71 5.09 -14.97 7.77
C GLY A 71 4.51 -16.29 8.27
N VAL A 72 3.26 -16.25 8.72
CA VAL A 72 2.55 -17.46 9.13
C VAL A 72 1.74 -18.01 7.95
N HIS A 73 1.52 -19.32 7.91
CA HIS A 73 0.71 -19.91 6.86
C HIS A 73 -0.69 -19.25 6.79
N SER A 74 -1.08 -18.77 5.60
CA SER A 74 -2.37 -18.09 5.37
C SER A 74 -2.64 -16.88 6.27
N ASP A 75 -1.59 -16.24 6.81
CA ASP A 75 -1.69 -15.19 7.84
C ASP A 75 -2.48 -15.62 9.09
N GLY A 76 -2.70 -16.93 9.25
CA GLY A 76 -3.40 -17.53 10.38
C GLY A 76 -2.49 -17.50 11.60
N ILE A 77 -2.90 -16.80 12.65
CA ILE A 77 -2.22 -16.82 13.95
C ILE A 77 -2.63 -18.04 14.80
N ALA A 78 -3.15 -19.09 14.15
CA ALA A 78 -3.64 -20.27 14.84
C ALA A 78 -2.49 -21.03 15.48
N ILE A 79 -2.73 -21.50 16.70
CA ILE A 79 -1.76 -22.26 17.47
C ILE A 79 -1.44 -23.57 16.73
N GLY A 80 -0.17 -23.75 16.36
CA GLY A 80 0.34 -24.89 15.60
C GLY A 80 0.65 -24.59 14.13
N ASP A 81 0.29 -23.41 13.61
CA ASP A 81 0.60 -23.08 12.21
C ASP A 81 2.10 -22.93 11.97
N ALA A 82 2.58 -23.42 10.83
CA ALA A 82 3.98 -23.31 10.45
C ALA A 82 4.34 -21.92 9.92
N CYS A 83 5.57 -21.47 10.18
CA CYS A 83 6.11 -20.20 9.69
C CYS A 83 6.79 -20.42 8.34
N TRP A 84 6.37 -19.70 7.30
CA TRP A 84 6.78 -19.88 5.91
C TRP A 84 7.28 -18.56 5.30
N LEU A 85 7.85 -18.61 4.10
CA LEU A 85 8.09 -17.43 3.29
C LEU A 85 6.89 -17.09 2.40
N TRP A 86 6.54 -15.81 2.39
CA TRP A 86 5.50 -15.23 1.55
C TRP A 86 5.97 -13.92 0.92
N LYS A 87 5.28 -13.47 -0.14
CA LYS A 87 5.52 -12.15 -0.72
C LYS A 87 5.26 -11.06 0.32
N ILE A 88 6.10 -10.02 0.30
CA ILE A 88 6.14 -8.95 1.30
C ILE A 88 4.78 -8.28 1.60
N SER A 89 3.87 -8.22 0.62
CA SER A 89 2.52 -7.65 0.75
C SER A 89 1.52 -8.54 1.52
N CYS A 90 1.85 -9.82 1.71
CA CYS A 90 1.00 -10.82 2.36
C CYS A 90 1.72 -11.45 3.56
N SER A 91 2.65 -10.72 4.18
CA SER A 91 3.54 -11.28 5.18
C SER A 91 3.38 -10.62 6.53
N SER A 92 3.56 -11.44 7.57
CA SER A 92 3.30 -11.00 8.92
C SER A 92 4.25 -9.92 9.41
N LYS A 93 3.67 -8.98 10.15
CA LYS A 93 4.42 -8.08 11.02
C LYS A 93 4.77 -8.85 12.28
N LEU A 94 6.00 -8.68 12.77
CA LEU A 94 6.51 -9.42 13.91
C LEU A 94 6.97 -8.43 14.99
N LEU A 95 6.59 -8.70 16.22
CA LEU A 95 7.08 -7.95 17.37
C LEU A 95 8.16 -8.76 18.08
N LEU A 96 9.34 -8.18 18.26
CA LEU A 96 10.39 -8.77 19.07
C LEU A 96 10.19 -8.36 20.53
N THR A 97 10.35 -9.28 21.46
CA THR A 97 10.21 -8.97 22.90
C THR A 97 11.32 -9.63 23.67
N TRP A 98 12.16 -8.84 24.37
CA TRP A 98 13.24 -9.40 25.16
C TRP A 98 12.69 -10.14 26.39
N GLU A 99 13.09 -11.39 26.57
CA GLU A 99 12.78 -12.19 27.75
C GLU A 99 14.05 -12.52 28.53
N SER A 100 14.20 -11.85 29.67
CA SER A 100 15.39 -11.92 30.52
C SER A 100 15.64 -13.34 31.05
N LYS A 101 14.58 -14.07 31.39
CA LYS A 101 14.65 -15.47 31.86
C LYS A 101 15.35 -16.39 30.86
N HIS A 102 15.08 -16.21 29.57
CA HIS A 102 15.65 -17.05 28.51
C HIS A 102 16.91 -16.44 27.89
N SER A 103 17.24 -15.17 28.21
CA SER A 103 18.31 -14.42 27.56
C SER A 103 18.19 -14.45 26.03
N GLY A 104 16.99 -14.12 25.54
CA GLY A 104 16.65 -14.10 24.12
C GLY A 104 15.35 -13.36 23.85
N TYR A 105 15.05 -13.15 22.58
CA TYR A 105 13.84 -12.51 22.09
C TYR A 105 12.76 -13.55 21.78
N MET A 106 11.53 -13.29 22.22
CA MET A 106 10.34 -13.92 21.66
C MET A 106 9.98 -13.21 20.35
N ILE A 107 9.75 -13.98 19.29
CA ILE A 107 9.27 -13.46 18.00
C ILE A 107 7.75 -13.62 18.00
N ARG A 108 7.02 -12.55 18.29
CA ARG A 108 5.56 -12.56 18.34
C ARG A 108 4.98 -12.43 16.94
N ALA A 109 4.12 -13.37 16.57
CA ALA A 109 3.27 -13.24 15.40
C ALA A 109 2.08 -12.36 15.78
N THR A 110 1.96 -11.19 15.17
CA THR A 110 0.76 -10.36 15.33
C THR A 110 -0.24 -10.71 14.23
N SER A 111 -1.55 -10.55 14.49
CA SER A 111 -2.49 -10.49 13.37
C SER A 111 -2.09 -9.31 12.48
N ASN A 112 -1.99 -9.51 11.16
CA ASN A 112 -1.41 -8.50 10.26
C ASN A 112 -2.26 -7.22 10.14
N PHE A 113 -3.46 -7.23 10.72
CA PHE A 113 -4.49 -6.22 10.51
C PHE A 113 -4.33 -5.05 11.47
N GLU A 114 -4.23 -3.83 10.96
CA GLU A 114 -4.16 -2.66 11.83
C GLU A 114 -5.40 -2.43 12.71
N GLU A 115 -6.54 -2.97 12.28
CA GLU A 115 -7.81 -2.84 12.98
C GLU A 115 -7.85 -3.63 14.29
N ASN A 116 -7.15 -4.77 14.37
CA ASN A 116 -7.26 -5.66 15.51
C ASN A 116 -6.20 -5.32 16.56
N LYS A 117 -6.66 -4.82 17.70
CA LYS A 117 -5.87 -4.80 18.96
C LYS A 117 -5.47 -6.19 19.46
N GLN A 118 -5.90 -7.25 18.78
CA GLN A 118 -5.48 -8.62 19.06
C GLN A 118 -4.11 -8.87 18.42
N ALA A 119 -3.06 -8.33 19.04
CA ALA A 119 -1.80 -9.04 19.04
C ALA A 119 -2.09 -10.38 19.75
N SER A 120 -2.13 -11.48 19.01
CA SER A 120 -2.18 -12.77 19.67
C SER A 120 -0.94 -12.89 20.56
N ASN A 121 -1.07 -13.57 21.70
CA ASN A 121 0.10 -13.98 22.49
C ASN A 121 0.90 -15.08 21.77
N SER A 122 0.74 -15.24 20.46
CA SER A 122 1.38 -16.30 19.72
C SER A 122 2.82 -15.92 19.37
N VAL A 123 3.75 -16.81 19.68
CA VAL A 123 5.18 -16.65 19.45
C VAL A 123 5.72 -17.78 18.61
N TRP A 124 6.81 -17.54 17.91
CA TRP A 124 7.53 -18.59 17.22
C TRP A 124 8.03 -19.63 18.23
N ALA A 125 7.95 -20.91 17.85
CA ALA A 125 8.34 -22.03 18.67
C ALA A 125 8.88 -23.16 17.79
N VAL A 126 9.96 -23.80 18.21
CA VAL A 126 10.46 -25.00 17.53
C VAL A 126 9.51 -26.17 17.80
N ASP A 127 9.14 -26.92 16.74
CA ASP A 127 8.24 -28.07 16.84
C ASP A 127 8.68 -29.04 17.96
N LYS A 128 7.72 -29.41 18.81
CA LYS A 128 7.89 -30.33 19.96
C LYS A 128 9.07 -29.98 20.88
N ASP A 129 9.43 -28.70 20.95
CA ASP A 129 10.59 -28.22 21.72
C ASP A 129 11.89 -28.95 21.39
N SER A 130 12.05 -29.39 20.15
CA SER A 130 13.14 -30.26 19.75
C SER A 130 14.51 -29.55 19.72
N LYS A 131 15.58 -30.31 19.97
CA LYS A 131 16.96 -29.86 19.78
C LYS A 131 17.58 -30.31 18.44
N GLU A 132 16.80 -31.01 17.62
CA GLU A 132 17.28 -31.61 16.37
C GLU A 132 17.15 -30.65 15.18
N ALA A 133 18.06 -30.76 14.21
CA ALA A 133 17.96 -30.03 12.95
C ALA A 133 16.79 -30.53 12.08
N GLY A 134 16.34 -29.69 11.15
CA GLY A 134 15.22 -29.96 10.24
C GLY A 134 13.84 -29.79 10.87
N LYS A 135 13.76 -29.27 12.10
CA LYS A 135 12.49 -29.06 12.81
C LYS A 135 11.87 -27.74 12.43
N THR A 136 10.58 -27.78 12.12
CA THR A 136 9.76 -26.64 11.73
C THR A 136 9.65 -25.62 12.86
N ILE A 137 9.60 -24.35 12.49
CA ILE A 137 9.20 -23.26 13.38
C ILE A 137 7.71 -23.02 13.21
N HIS A 138 6.96 -23.14 14.30
CA HIS A 138 5.52 -22.91 14.35
C HIS A 138 5.19 -21.68 15.17
N VAL A 139 3.93 -21.28 15.11
CA VAL A 139 3.33 -20.27 15.97
C VAL A 139 2.61 -20.96 17.13
N TRP A 140 2.88 -20.56 18.37
CA TRP A 140 2.28 -21.17 19.56
C TRP A 140 1.96 -20.13 20.63
N GLY A 141 0.94 -20.37 21.47
CA GLY A 141 0.56 -19.43 22.54
C GLY A 141 1.64 -19.29 23.63
N GLN A 142 2.03 -18.06 23.95
CA GLN A 142 3.05 -17.73 24.96
C GLN A 142 2.64 -18.20 26.35
N ASP A 143 1.36 -18.01 26.73
CA ASP A 143 0.83 -18.24 28.08
C ASP A 143 0.80 -19.73 28.49
N PHE A 144 1.20 -20.63 27.59
CA PHE A 144 0.97 -22.05 27.76
C PHE A 144 2.00 -22.75 28.66
N ASP A 145 3.31 -22.43 28.59
CA ASP A 145 4.33 -23.25 29.27
C ASP A 145 5.77 -22.69 29.43
N ASP A 146 6.06 -21.42 29.10
CA ASP A 146 7.34 -20.73 29.45
C ASP A 146 8.62 -21.57 29.14
N LYS A 147 8.92 -21.73 27.84
CA LYS A 147 9.98 -22.62 27.32
C LYS A 147 11.06 -21.92 26.50
N ASP A 148 12.31 -22.37 26.67
CA ASP A 148 13.48 -21.91 25.88
C ASP A 148 13.33 -22.14 24.37
N SER A 149 12.49 -23.09 23.93
CA SER A 149 12.21 -23.36 22.51
C SER A 149 11.45 -22.22 21.81
N ARG A 150 10.94 -21.25 22.57
CA ARG A 150 10.24 -20.06 22.07
C ARG A 150 11.11 -18.82 21.99
N ALA A 151 12.28 -18.85 22.62
CA ALA A 151 13.21 -17.73 22.63
C ALA A 151 14.30 -17.89 21.56
N PHE A 152 14.68 -16.77 20.95
CA PHE A 152 15.66 -16.70 19.87
C PHE A 152 16.70 -15.61 20.14
N ARG A 153 17.97 -15.90 19.85
CA ARG A 153 19.06 -14.93 19.90
C ARG A 153 19.30 -14.36 18.52
N PHE A 154 19.40 -13.03 18.46
CA PHE A 154 19.75 -12.29 17.26
C PHE A 154 21.22 -11.86 17.35
N GLU A 155 22.08 -12.48 16.55
CA GLU A 155 23.51 -12.18 16.48
C GLU A 155 23.77 -11.29 15.27
N LYS A 156 24.00 -10.00 15.50
CA LYS A 156 24.26 -9.01 14.44
C LYS A 156 25.62 -9.26 13.78
N LEU A 157 25.65 -9.18 12.46
CA LEU A 157 26.84 -9.34 11.62
C LEU A 157 27.35 -7.98 11.13
N ASP A 158 28.62 -7.92 10.74
CA ASP A 158 29.26 -6.69 10.24
C ASP A 158 28.60 -6.13 8.97
N ASN A 159 27.95 -7.00 8.19
CA ASN A 159 27.21 -6.63 6.98
C ASN A 159 25.78 -6.12 7.27
N GLY A 160 25.40 -5.99 8.55
CA GLY A 160 24.08 -5.53 8.99
C GLY A 160 23.00 -6.60 9.02
N CYS A 161 23.27 -7.82 8.56
CA CYS A 161 22.37 -8.97 8.71
C CYS A 161 22.49 -9.58 10.11
N TYR A 162 21.66 -10.59 10.38
CA TYR A 162 21.60 -11.32 11.64
C TYR A 162 21.68 -12.82 11.37
N TYR A 163 22.40 -13.53 12.25
CA TYR A 163 22.06 -14.92 12.52
C TYR A 163 21.00 -14.97 13.62
N ILE A 164 19.97 -15.79 13.41
CA ILE A 164 18.94 -16.02 14.41
C ILE A 164 19.11 -17.45 14.91
N LYS A 165 19.26 -17.65 16.23
CA LYS A 165 19.43 -18.97 16.83
C LYS A 165 18.35 -19.26 17.86
N ASN A 166 17.85 -20.48 17.90
CA ASN A 166 16.98 -20.90 19.00
C ASN A 166 17.80 -21.03 20.30
N VAL A 167 17.28 -20.50 21.42
CA VAL A 167 17.97 -20.53 22.72
C VAL A 167 18.16 -21.96 23.23
N LYS A 168 17.15 -22.83 23.08
CA LYS A 168 17.19 -24.20 23.61
C LYS A 168 18.17 -25.11 22.89
N SER A 169 18.17 -25.05 21.55
CA SER A 169 18.95 -25.96 20.71
C SER A 169 20.32 -25.38 20.32
N GLY A 170 20.46 -24.06 20.29
CA GLY A 170 21.62 -23.37 19.73
C GLY A 170 21.71 -23.44 18.20
N LEU A 171 20.71 -24.05 17.54
CA LEU A 171 20.63 -24.19 16.09
C LEU A 171 20.12 -22.90 15.44
N TYR A 172 20.47 -22.71 14.17
CA TYR A 172 20.11 -21.54 13.40
C TYR A 172 18.70 -21.65 12.84
N VAL A 173 17.95 -20.55 12.87
CA VAL A 173 16.77 -20.38 12.03
C VAL A 173 17.22 -20.29 10.58
N SER A 174 16.61 -21.10 9.73
CA SER A 174 16.94 -21.28 8.33
C SER A 174 15.68 -21.70 7.55
N LEU A 175 15.85 -22.11 6.30
CA LEU A 175 14.77 -22.53 5.41
C LEU A 175 14.88 -24.01 5.09
N ASP A 176 13.77 -24.62 4.67
CA ASP A 176 13.77 -25.94 4.06
C ASP A 176 14.59 -25.95 2.77
N ASN A 177 14.47 -24.90 1.95
CA ASN A 177 15.29 -24.70 0.76
C ASN A 177 15.96 -23.33 0.75
N THR A 178 17.24 -23.26 1.15
CA THR A 178 18.02 -22.01 1.21
C THR A 178 18.42 -21.44 -0.16
N SER A 179 18.19 -22.18 -1.25
CA SER A 179 18.54 -21.78 -2.62
C SER A 179 17.37 -21.23 -3.43
N SER A 180 16.15 -21.22 -2.87
CA SER A 180 14.92 -20.87 -3.59
C SER A 180 14.12 -19.80 -2.86
N ASP A 181 13.98 -18.63 -3.49
CA ASP A 181 12.99 -17.62 -3.14
C ASP A 181 11.63 -18.01 -3.75
N SER A 182 10.89 -18.82 -3.03
CA SER A 182 9.57 -19.32 -3.43
C SER A 182 8.57 -19.22 -2.28
N ASP A 183 7.28 -19.06 -2.63
CA ASP A 183 6.21 -19.11 -1.63
C ASP A 183 6.20 -20.49 -0.98
N LYS A 184 5.72 -20.55 0.26
CA LYS A 184 5.60 -21.81 1.02
C LYS A 184 6.94 -22.50 1.31
N ASN A 185 8.05 -21.76 1.24
CA ASN A 185 9.34 -22.26 1.74
C ASN A 185 9.31 -22.20 3.28
N GLU A 186 9.33 -23.37 3.91
CA GLU A 186 9.11 -23.50 5.34
C GLU A 186 10.34 -23.04 6.15
N ILE A 187 10.10 -22.35 7.26
CA ILE A 187 11.14 -21.93 8.20
C ILE A 187 11.40 -23.06 9.18
N LYS A 188 12.68 -23.45 9.30
CA LYS A 188 13.15 -24.57 10.11
C LYS A 188 14.35 -24.15 10.96
N GLN A 189 14.67 -24.93 12.00
CA GLN A 189 16.00 -24.86 12.61
C GLN A 189 16.97 -25.83 11.93
N GLN A 190 18.20 -25.39 11.69
CA GLN A 190 19.26 -26.14 10.99
C GLN A 190 20.62 -25.95 11.67
N LYS A 191 21.60 -26.80 11.32
CA LYS A 191 22.98 -26.68 11.84
C LYS A 191 23.74 -25.56 11.13
N GLU A 192 23.45 -25.37 9.86
CA GLU A 192 24.06 -24.39 8.99
C GLU A 192 23.44 -23.02 9.24
N SER A 193 24.30 -21.99 9.34
CA SER A 193 23.87 -20.61 9.49
C SER A 193 23.19 -20.09 8.23
N PHE A 194 22.22 -19.21 8.41
CA PHE A 194 21.57 -18.52 7.31
C PHE A 194 21.37 -17.04 7.68
N GLU A 195 21.70 -16.13 6.76
CA GLU A 195 21.68 -14.69 7.04
C GLU A 195 20.27 -14.12 6.86
N TRP A 196 19.81 -13.39 7.86
CA TRP A 196 18.51 -12.73 7.88
C TRP A 196 18.66 -11.21 7.96
N GLU A 197 17.82 -10.50 7.24
CA GLU A 197 17.65 -9.05 7.27
C GLU A 197 16.41 -8.72 8.10
N LEU A 198 16.49 -7.65 8.90
CA LEU A 198 15.35 -7.11 9.63
C LEU A 198 14.92 -5.81 8.96
N GLN A 199 13.67 -5.75 8.51
CA GLN A 199 13.04 -4.53 8.02
C GLN A 199 12.16 -3.95 9.13
N VAL A 200 12.43 -2.73 9.58
CA VAL A 200 11.55 -2.02 10.51
C VAL A 200 10.33 -1.50 9.76
N VAL A 201 9.15 -1.84 10.25
CA VAL A 201 7.85 -1.41 9.70
C VAL A 201 7.00 -0.64 10.73
N GLY A 202 7.57 -0.34 11.91
CA GLY A 202 6.91 0.45 12.94
C GLY A 202 7.69 0.48 14.26
N LYS A 203 7.28 1.36 15.18
CA LYS A 203 7.76 1.40 16.56
C LYS A 203 6.61 1.17 17.51
N ARG A 204 6.91 0.49 18.61
CA ARG A 204 5.96 0.17 19.66
C ARG A 204 5.65 1.41 20.52
N LEU A 205 4.39 1.58 20.92
CA LEU A 205 3.93 2.68 21.76
C LEU A 205 3.95 2.37 23.29
N GLY A 206 4.64 1.30 23.68
CA GLY A 206 4.83 0.93 25.09
C GLY A 206 3.87 -0.12 25.64
N LYS A 207 2.72 -0.39 25.00
CA LYS A 207 1.87 -1.57 25.29
C LYS A 207 1.90 -2.58 24.14
N TYR A 208 1.48 -3.83 24.40
CA TYR A 208 1.50 -4.92 23.40
C TYR A 208 0.29 -4.86 22.44
N ASP A 209 -0.79 -4.18 22.83
CA ASP A 209 -2.09 -4.11 22.16
C ASP A 209 -2.36 -2.76 21.46
N GLU A 210 -1.39 -1.85 21.47
CA GLU A 210 -1.49 -0.54 20.82
C GLU A 210 -0.87 -0.58 19.42
N TYR A 211 -1.63 -0.14 18.42
CA TYR A 211 -1.18 -0.13 17.02
C TYR A 211 -0.07 0.91 16.80
N PRO A 212 1.04 0.56 16.12
CA PRO A 212 2.18 1.45 15.91
C PRO A 212 1.82 2.74 15.18
N GLU A 213 2.57 3.80 15.50
CA GLU A 213 2.61 5.00 14.67
C GLU A 213 3.46 4.71 13.41
N SER A 214 2.83 4.79 12.23
CA SER A 214 3.47 4.53 10.93
C SER A 214 4.50 5.60 10.52
N ILE A 215 4.60 6.71 11.28
CA ILE A 215 5.57 7.79 11.01
C ILE A 215 7.03 7.33 11.14
N ILE A 216 7.26 6.21 11.83
CA ILE A 216 8.55 5.51 11.95
C ILE A 216 9.00 4.95 10.59
N CYS A 217 8.07 4.51 9.72
CA CYS A 217 8.41 4.04 8.39
C CYS A 217 9.13 5.14 7.60
N ALA A 218 8.67 6.39 7.62
CA ALA A 218 9.38 7.47 6.94
C ALA A 218 10.82 7.69 7.46
N GLN A 219 11.10 7.38 8.73
CA GLN A 219 12.39 7.62 9.38
C GLN A 219 13.35 6.40 9.30
N TYR A 220 12.83 5.17 9.21
CA TYR A 220 13.60 3.94 9.31
C TYR A 220 13.29 2.88 8.22
N ASP A 221 12.36 3.15 7.30
CA ASP A 221 11.97 2.21 6.25
C ASP A 221 13.14 1.89 5.32
N THR A 222 13.25 0.60 5.03
CA THR A 222 14.32 -0.03 4.26
C THR A 222 13.99 -0.10 2.77
N TYR A 223 12.81 0.36 2.35
CA TYR A 223 12.49 0.49 0.93
C TYR A 223 13.48 1.46 0.29
N SER A 224 14.38 0.95 -0.57
CA SER A 224 15.46 1.75 -1.16
C SER A 224 14.97 2.97 -1.95
N MET A 225 13.67 3.06 -2.26
CA MET A 225 13.02 4.22 -2.88
C MET A 225 12.21 5.11 -1.91
N GLY A 226 11.95 4.63 -0.68
CA GLY A 226 11.29 5.36 0.41
C GLY A 226 9.83 5.73 0.17
N VAL A 227 9.29 6.48 1.14
CA VAL A 227 7.95 7.11 1.09
C VAL A 227 7.77 8.11 -0.06
N ASN A 228 8.83 8.42 -0.82
CA ASN A 228 8.87 9.46 -1.84
C ASN A 228 9.52 9.00 -3.15
N TRP A 229 9.26 7.76 -3.56
CA TRP A 229 9.93 7.15 -4.70
C TRP A 229 9.73 7.88 -6.03
N MET A 230 8.62 8.59 -6.23
CA MET A 230 8.39 9.35 -7.45
C MET A 230 9.32 10.57 -7.57
N SER A 231 9.96 11.03 -6.47
CA SER A 231 10.96 12.12 -6.47
C SER A 231 12.15 11.87 -7.40
N ARG A 232 12.43 10.60 -7.73
CA ARG A 232 13.57 10.18 -8.57
C ARG A 232 13.26 10.16 -10.05
N LEU A 233 11.99 10.30 -10.41
CA LEU A 233 11.52 10.31 -11.79
C LEU A 233 11.53 11.75 -12.32
N SER A 234 11.79 11.91 -13.61
CA SER A 234 11.73 13.22 -14.27
C SER A 234 10.30 13.74 -14.32
N ASP A 235 10.14 15.05 -14.12
CA ASP A 235 8.85 15.75 -14.25
C ASP A 235 8.19 15.57 -15.63
N ASP A 236 8.98 15.39 -16.68
CA ASP A 236 8.53 15.19 -18.07
C ASP A 236 7.99 13.77 -18.34
N THR A 237 8.06 12.87 -17.36
CA THR A 237 7.57 11.50 -17.49
C THR A 237 6.05 11.50 -17.50
N LEU A 238 5.42 10.98 -18.56
CA LEU A 238 3.96 10.78 -18.56
C LEU A 238 3.57 9.82 -17.43
N LEU A 239 2.49 10.11 -16.71
CA LEU A 239 2.01 9.26 -15.63
C LEU A 239 1.71 7.83 -16.11
N SER A 240 1.23 7.69 -17.35
CA SER A 240 1.01 6.39 -18.01
C SER A 240 2.28 5.59 -18.28
N ASN A 241 3.47 6.21 -18.21
CA ASN A 241 4.75 5.55 -18.46
C ASN A 241 5.42 5.07 -17.17
N ILE A 242 4.75 5.21 -16.02
CA ILE A 242 5.26 4.83 -14.71
C ILE A 242 4.54 3.54 -14.28
N SER A 243 5.31 2.53 -13.86
CA SER A 243 4.74 1.38 -13.13
C SER A 243 4.39 1.83 -11.72
N ILE A 244 3.10 1.93 -11.44
CA ILE A 244 2.57 2.46 -10.18
C ILE A 244 1.95 1.32 -9.37
N PRO A 245 2.41 1.06 -8.13
CA PRO A 245 1.76 0.11 -7.24
C PRO A 245 0.41 0.65 -6.75
N GLY A 246 -0.59 -0.23 -6.71
CA GLY A 246 -1.95 0.09 -6.30
C GLY A 246 -2.57 -0.98 -5.43
N THR A 247 -3.65 -0.62 -4.72
CA THR A 247 -4.42 -1.55 -3.89
C THR A 247 -5.86 -1.66 -4.40
N HIS A 248 -6.37 -2.89 -4.47
CA HIS A 248 -7.75 -3.22 -4.82
C HIS A 248 -8.65 -3.09 -3.59
N ASP A 249 -9.83 -2.47 -3.72
CA ASP A 249 -10.73 -2.21 -2.60
C ASP A 249 -9.97 -1.61 -1.40
N THR A 250 -9.26 -0.52 -1.66
CA THR A 250 -8.21 0.08 -0.81
C THR A 250 -8.62 0.28 0.65
N ALA A 251 -9.89 0.59 0.90
CA ALA A 251 -10.41 0.95 2.22
C ALA A 251 -10.75 -0.26 3.12
N THR A 252 -10.61 -1.49 2.62
CA THR A 252 -11.10 -2.72 3.28
C THR A 252 -10.15 -3.29 4.34
N CYS A 253 -9.36 -2.44 5.02
CA CYS A 253 -8.61 -2.87 6.21
C CYS A 253 -9.57 -3.23 7.36
N SER A 254 -10.68 -2.50 7.45
CA SER A 254 -11.74 -2.65 8.44
C SER A 254 -13.09 -2.61 7.76
N VAL A 255 -13.96 -3.59 8.05
CA VAL A 255 -15.26 -3.75 7.41
C VAL A 255 -16.32 -4.15 8.43
N SER A 256 -17.56 -3.67 8.25
CA SER A 256 -18.66 -3.89 9.18
C SER A 256 -19.07 -5.35 9.27
N GLY A 257 -19.31 -5.82 10.50
CA GLY A 257 -19.78 -7.19 10.76
C GLY A 257 -18.71 -8.27 10.66
N ASP A 258 -17.44 -7.89 10.49
CA ASP A 258 -16.31 -8.80 10.47
C ASP A 258 -15.75 -8.99 11.89
N SER A 259 -15.83 -10.21 12.39
CA SER A 259 -15.34 -10.59 13.72
C SER A 259 -13.99 -11.31 13.68
N ASP A 260 -13.61 -11.86 12.52
CA ASP A 260 -12.35 -12.56 12.31
C ASP A 260 -11.83 -12.21 10.91
N PRO A 261 -10.86 -11.28 10.82
CA PRO A 261 -10.29 -10.87 9.55
C PRO A 261 -9.69 -11.99 8.71
N THR A 262 -9.33 -13.13 9.31
CA THR A 262 -8.78 -14.29 8.58
C THR A 262 -9.83 -15.08 7.80
N LEU A 263 -11.11 -14.92 8.17
CA LEU A 263 -12.26 -15.55 7.51
C LEU A 263 -13.06 -14.57 6.65
N SER A 264 -12.59 -13.33 6.55
CA SER A 264 -13.29 -12.26 5.86
C SER A 264 -13.39 -12.51 4.36
N MET A 265 -14.59 -12.41 3.82
CA MET A 265 -14.83 -12.41 2.37
C MET A 265 -14.80 -10.99 1.76
N TYR A 266 -14.70 -9.94 2.60
CA TYR A 266 -14.77 -8.55 2.18
C TYR A 266 -13.44 -7.80 2.37
N LYS A 267 -12.50 -8.31 3.17
CA LYS A 267 -11.21 -7.66 3.34
C LYS A 267 -10.25 -7.97 2.20
N CYS A 268 -9.67 -6.92 1.62
CA CYS A 268 -8.60 -7.02 0.62
C CYS A 268 -7.28 -6.43 1.13
N GLN A 269 -7.31 -5.64 2.20
CA GLN A 269 -6.14 -4.92 2.72
C GLN A 269 -5.92 -5.24 4.21
N GLN A 270 -4.65 -5.21 4.63
CA GLN A 270 -4.24 -5.37 6.03
C GLN A 270 -3.86 -4.03 6.68
N ASP A 271 -3.65 -3.00 5.85
CA ASP A 271 -3.17 -1.67 6.22
C ASP A 271 -4.23 -0.59 6.00
N TYR A 272 -4.38 0.37 6.92
CA TYR A 272 -5.18 1.56 6.65
C TYR A 272 -4.48 2.45 5.61
N ILE A 273 -5.25 3.26 4.88
CA ILE A 273 -4.77 4.10 3.77
C ILE A 273 -3.52 4.93 4.12
N PRO A 274 -3.41 5.59 5.29
CA PRO A 274 -2.18 6.30 5.64
C PRO A 274 -0.93 5.41 5.61
N THR A 275 -1.01 4.18 6.12
CA THR A 275 0.11 3.23 6.09
C THR A 275 0.41 2.77 4.67
N GLN A 276 -0.61 2.44 3.87
CA GLN A 276 -0.43 2.06 2.46
C GLN A 276 0.35 3.14 1.67
N LEU A 277 0.03 4.42 1.87
CA LEU A 277 0.73 5.54 1.24
C LEU A 277 2.21 5.59 1.66
N HIS A 278 2.52 5.34 2.94
CA HIS A 278 3.90 5.29 3.42
C HIS A 278 4.66 4.07 2.91
N GLU A 279 3.98 2.95 2.65
CA GLU A 279 4.58 1.77 2.01
C GLU A 279 4.81 1.94 0.49
N GLY A 280 4.43 3.09 -0.08
CA GLY A 280 4.70 3.45 -1.47
C GLY A 280 3.54 3.27 -2.44
N ILE A 281 2.35 2.89 -1.96
CA ILE A 281 1.13 2.81 -2.78
C ILE A 281 0.75 4.21 -3.29
N ARG A 282 0.44 4.32 -4.59
CA ARG A 282 0.02 5.58 -5.23
C ARG A 282 -1.21 5.44 -6.12
N TYR A 283 -1.78 4.25 -6.22
CA TYR A 283 -3.07 4.01 -6.87
C TYR A 283 -4.05 3.42 -5.86
N LEU A 284 -5.18 4.09 -5.65
CA LEU A 284 -6.20 3.70 -4.68
C LEU A 284 -7.51 3.38 -5.41
N ASP A 285 -8.06 2.19 -5.21
CA ASP A 285 -9.41 1.80 -5.64
C ASP A 285 -10.42 2.17 -4.54
N LEU A 286 -11.09 3.30 -4.72
CA LEU A 286 -12.06 3.87 -3.78
C LEU A 286 -13.48 3.61 -4.27
N ARG A 287 -14.16 2.70 -3.58
CA ARG A 287 -15.54 2.31 -3.86
C ARG A 287 -16.49 2.99 -2.90
N LEU A 288 -17.33 3.87 -3.43
CA LEU A 288 -18.20 4.74 -2.65
C LEU A 288 -19.63 4.20 -2.61
N GLY A 289 -20.33 4.47 -1.51
CA GLY A 289 -21.78 4.28 -1.43
C GLY A 289 -22.41 5.05 -0.28
N GLY A 290 -23.74 5.05 -0.23
CA GLY A 290 -24.51 5.91 0.67
C GLY A 290 -24.72 7.33 0.12
N GLU A 291 -25.10 8.24 1.01
CA GLU A 291 -25.56 9.61 0.72
C GLU A 291 -24.63 10.68 1.33
N GLU A 292 -24.79 11.93 0.90
CA GLU A 292 -24.07 13.15 1.35
C GLU A 292 -22.52 13.11 1.28
N ASP A 293 -21.87 12.49 2.28
CA ASP A 293 -20.43 12.18 2.31
C ASP A 293 -20.26 10.66 2.24
N PRO A 294 -20.14 10.09 1.02
CA PRO A 294 -20.20 8.66 0.82
C PRO A 294 -19.21 7.88 1.68
N VAL A 295 -19.66 6.77 2.24
CA VAL A 295 -18.82 5.85 3.01
C VAL A 295 -18.15 4.89 2.04
N LEU A 296 -16.87 4.63 2.28
CA LEU A 296 -16.11 3.62 1.54
C LEU A 296 -16.69 2.24 1.87
N ASN A 297 -16.91 1.40 0.86
CA ASN A 297 -17.52 0.08 1.06
C ASN A 297 -16.95 -0.98 0.12
N HIS A 298 -17.29 -2.24 0.39
CA HIS A 298 -17.05 -3.35 -0.52
C HIS A 298 -18.22 -4.34 -0.42
N GLY A 299 -18.87 -4.63 -1.55
CA GLY A 299 -20.04 -5.52 -1.59
C GLY A 299 -21.26 -4.98 -0.83
N GLY A 300 -21.33 -3.67 -0.57
CA GLY A 300 -22.36 -3.04 0.28
C GLY A 300 -22.04 -3.06 1.79
N THR A 301 -20.88 -3.60 2.18
CA THR A 301 -20.37 -3.57 3.55
C THR A 301 -19.54 -2.32 3.78
N SER A 302 -19.94 -1.48 4.75
CA SER A 302 -19.22 -0.24 5.10
C SER A 302 -17.85 -0.53 5.70
N THR A 303 -16.91 0.39 5.48
CA THR A 303 -15.56 0.34 6.06
C THR A 303 -15.41 1.37 7.18
N PHE A 304 -14.53 1.08 8.14
CA PHE A 304 -14.25 1.99 9.26
C PHE A 304 -12.82 2.49 9.25
N ASN A 305 -12.57 3.59 9.97
CA ASN A 305 -11.24 4.09 10.27
C ASN A 305 -10.71 3.52 11.60
N LYS A 306 -9.49 3.90 12.00
CA LYS A 306 -8.86 3.48 13.27
C LYS A 306 -9.65 3.83 14.54
N ALA A 307 -10.52 4.84 14.48
CA ALA A 307 -11.39 5.23 15.58
C ALA A 307 -12.70 4.43 15.62
N ASN A 308 -12.86 3.42 14.75
CA ASN A 308 -14.05 2.59 14.61
C ASN A 308 -15.31 3.42 14.27
N THR A 309 -15.14 4.44 13.43
CA THR A 309 -16.22 5.21 12.81
C THR A 309 -16.16 5.06 11.30
N ASP A 310 -17.27 5.35 10.61
CA ASP A 310 -17.36 5.28 9.15
C ASP A 310 -16.16 5.96 8.48
N LEU A 311 -15.53 5.24 7.55
CA LEU A 311 -14.46 5.79 6.72
C LEU A 311 -15.12 6.50 5.53
N THR A 312 -15.33 7.82 5.69
CA THR A 312 -15.99 8.64 4.68
C THR A 312 -15.03 9.09 3.57
N PHE A 313 -15.58 9.48 2.42
CA PHE A 313 -14.82 9.99 1.30
C PHE A 313 -13.99 11.23 1.69
N SER A 314 -14.59 12.19 2.40
CA SER A 314 -13.88 13.37 2.89
C SER A 314 -12.69 13.02 3.80
N THR A 315 -12.84 12.02 4.67
CA THR A 315 -11.77 11.52 5.53
C THR A 315 -10.60 10.97 4.71
N VAL A 316 -10.89 10.17 3.68
CA VAL A 316 -9.86 9.61 2.79
C VAL A 316 -9.12 10.70 2.02
N ILE A 317 -9.83 11.71 1.49
CA ILE A 317 -9.19 12.86 0.84
C ILE A 317 -8.29 13.61 1.83
N GLY A 318 -8.71 13.77 3.08
CA GLY A 318 -7.88 14.33 4.16
C GLY A 318 -6.57 13.58 4.38
N TYR A 319 -6.60 12.24 4.38
CA TYR A 319 -5.39 11.41 4.47
C TYR A 319 -4.45 11.64 3.29
N ILE A 320 -4.99 11.70 2.07
CA ILE A 320 -4.19 11.93 0.85
C ILE A 320 -3.60 13.34 0.86
N ASN A 321 -4.36 14.37 1.25
CA ASN A 321 -3.87 15.74 1.35
C ASN A 321 -2.72 15.86 2.34
N LYS A 322 -2.86 15.25 3.52
CA LYS A 322 -1.79 15.21 4.52
C LYS A 322 -0.52 14.59 3.94
N PHE A 323 -0.64 13.41 3.33
CA PHE A 323 0.48 12.72 2.71
C PHE A 323 1.16 13.55 1.61
N LEU A 324 0.38 14.15 0.70
CA LEU A 324 0.91 14.98 -0.40
C LEU A 324 1.50 16.32 0.07
N THR A 325 1.10 16.80 1.24
CA THR A 325 1.71 17.96 1.89
C THR A 325 3.08 17.60 2.47
N GLU A 326 3.18 16.43 3.11
CA GLU A 326 4.43 15.90 3.67
C GLU A 326 5.41 15.40 2.59
N GLN A 327 4.88 14.89 1.47
CA GLN A 327 5.62 14.34 0.34
C GLN A 327 5.24 15.05 -0.97
N PRO A 328 5.62 16.34 -1.15
CA PRO A 328 5.17 17.16 -2.29
C PRO A 328 5.70 16.68 -3.64
N THR A 329 6.66 15.77 -3.67
CA THR A 329 7.15 15.15 -4.91
C THR A 329 6.21 14.08 -5.44
N GLU A 330 5.27 13.57 -4.65
CA GLU A 330 4.44 12.43 -5.02
C GLU A 330 3.12 12.88 -5.66
N THR A 331 2.41 11.96 -6.31
CA THR A 331 1.01 12.14 -6.74
C THR A 331 0.22 10.89 -6.41
N VAL A 332 -1.07 11.02 -6.10
CA VAL A 332 -1.95 9.88 -5.84
C VAL A 332 -3.01 9.78 -6.92
N ILE A 333 -3.14 8.59 -7.51
CA ILE A 333 -4.23 8.24 -8.41
C ILE A 333 -5.37 7.65 -7.58
N ALA A 334 -6.55 8.24 -7.67
CA ALA A 334 -7.75 7.74 -7.02
C ALA A 334 -8.73 7.26 -8.10
N LEU A 335 -8.92 5.94 -8.20
CA LEU A 335 -10.04 5.37 -8.93
C LEU A 335 -11.28 5.50 -8.06
N ILE A 336 -12.28 6.23 -8.54
CA ILE A 336 -13.52 6.48 -7.80
C ILE A 336 -14.66 5.81 -8.55
N SER A 337 -15.30 4.85 -7.89
CA SER A 337 -16.45 4.12 -8.43
C SER A 337 -17.68 4.27 -7.54
N ASN A 338 -18.85 4.27 -8.17
CA ASN A 338 -20.12 4.11 -7.47
C ASN A 338 -20.38 2.61 -7.30
N HIS A 339 -20.35 2.11 -6.07
CA HIS A 339 -20.54 0.68 -5.81
C HIS A 339 -21.93 0.35 -5.27
N ASN A 340 -22.56 1.26 -4.52
CA ASN A 340 -23.92 1.14 -3.98
C ASN A 340 -24.45 2.51 -3.49
N GLY A 341 -24.09 3.59 -4.17
CA GLY A 341 -24.50 4.95 -3.85
C GLY A 341 -25.37 5.58 -4.94
N ASP A 342 -25.78 6.81 -4.69
CA ASP A 342 -26.44 7.66 -5.69
C ASP A 342 -25.40 8.48 -6.48
N ASP A 343 -25.50 8.48 -7.81
CA ASP A 343 -24.60 9.23 -8.69
C ASP A 343 -24.67 10.74 -8.38
N THR A 344 -25.84 11.26 -7.96
CA THR A 344 -25.95 12.67 -7.55
C THR A 344 -25.20 12.93 -6.25
N ALA A 345 -25.32 12.04 -5.25
CA ALA A 345 -24.57 12.12 -4.00
C ALA A 345 -23.04 12.09 -4.24
N ILE A 346 -22.53 11.14 -5.02
CA ILE A 346 -21.09 11.05 -5.33
C ILE A 346 -20.62 12.29 -6.11
N THR A 347 -21.44 12.78 -7.07
CA THR A 347 -21.13 14.00 -7.83
C THR A 347 -21.02 15.22 -6.91
N ASN A 348 -21.95 15.35 -5.96
CA ASN A 348 -21.97 16.44 -4.99
C ASN A 348 -20.79 16.35 -4.02
N ALA A 349 -20.46 15.16 -3.51
CA ALA A 349 -19.31 14.93 -2.65
C ALA A 349 -17.99 15.29 -3.34
N MET A 350 -17.81 14.85 -4.59
CA MET A 350 -16.65 15.22 -5.42
C MET A 350 -16.54 16.73 -5.61
N ALA A 351 -17.65 17.40 -5.96
CA ALA A 351 -17.68 18.85 -6.11
C ALA A 351 -17.33 19.57 -4.81
N ALA A 352 -17.84 19.10 -3.68
CA ALA A 352 -17.56 19.67 -2.36
C ALA A 352 -16.08 19.55 -1.99
N GLN A 353 -15.44 18.40 -2.25
CA GLN A 353 -14.01 18.22 -1.99
C GLN A 353 -13.14 19.08 -2.91
N ILE A 354 -13.46 19.15 -4.21
CA ILE A 354 -12.74 20.05 -5.14
C ILE A 354 -12.87 21.51 -4.69
N GLU A 355 -14.06 21.95 -4.28
CA GLU A 355 -14.27 23.32 -3.79
C GLU A 355 -13.53 23.59 -2.47
N HIS A 356 -13.59 22.65 -1.51
CA HIS A 356 -12.91 22.77 -0.22
C HIS A 356 -11.41 23.00 -0.40
N TYR A 357 -10.75 22.20 -1.24
CA TYR A 357 -9.31 22.30 -1.48
C TYR A 357 -8.89 23.37 -2.50
N LYS A 358 -9.84 24.11 -3.09
CA LYS A 358 -9.56 25.32 -3.88
C LYS A 358 -9.50 26.60 -3.03
N LYS A 359 -10.09 26.61 -1.84
CA LYS A 359 -10.21 27.81 -0.99
C LYS A 359 -8.86 28.19 -0.34
N GLU A 360 -8.72 29.46 0.04
CA GLU A 360 -7.49 30.04 0.63
C GLU A 360 -7.01 29.31 1.90
N GLU A 361 -7.90 28.59 2.59
CA GLU A 361 -7.58 27.80 3.79
C GLU A 361 -6.54 26.67 3.55
N ASN A 362 -6.30 26.26 2.30
CA ASN A 362 -5.21 25.35 1.91
C ASN A 362 -3.99 26.08 1.30
N GLY A 363 -3.82 27.38 1.58
CA GLY A 363 -2.78 28.21 0.97
C GLY A 363 -2.98 28.45 -0.53
N GLY A 364 -4.20 28.23 -1.05
CA GLY A 364 -4.55 28.43 -2.46
C GLY A 364 -4.02 27.37 -3.44
N LYS A 365 -3.64 26.18 -2.96
CA LYS A 365 -3.12 25.09 -3.81
C LYS A 365 -4.22 24.11 -4.21
N ASP A 366 -4.45 23.98 -5.53
CA ASP A 366 -5.33 22.96 -6.11
C ASP A 366 -4.85 21.55 -5.75
N LEU A 367 -5.59 20.84 -4.88
CA LEU A 367 -5.29 19.43 -4.55
C LEU A 367 -5.66 18.47 -5.69
N PHE A 368 -6.65 18.79 -6.50
CA PHE A 368 -7.14 17.91 -7.57
C PHE A 368 -6.60 18.33 -8.93
N TYR A 369 -6.26 17.34 -9.76
CA TYR A 369 -5.97 17.54 -11.17
C TYR A 369 -7.29 17.57 -11.97
N CYS A 370 -7.71 18.76 -12.41
CA CYS A 370 -8.99 18.97 -13.11
C CYS A 370 -8.88 18.93 -14.64
N SER A 371 -8.26 17.91 -15.22
CA SER A 371 -8.28 17.68 -16.67
C SER A 371 -8.47 16.20 -16.97
N SER A 372 -8.98 15.91 -18.16
CA SER A 372 -9.27 14.55 -18.63
C SER A 372 -8.14 13.94 -19.45
N ARG A 373 -7.03 14.67 -19.68
CA ARG A 373 -5.85 14.09 -20.36
C ARG A 373 -4.96 13.35 -19.38
N ILE A 374 -4.06 12.54 -19.93
CA ILE A 374 -2.97 11.93 -19.17
C ILE A 374 -1.94 13.03 -18.84
N PRO A 375 -1.63 13.28 -17.56
CA PRO A 375 -0.65 14.27 -17.16
C PRO A 375 0.79 13.74 -17.21
N THR A 376 1.74 14.66 -17.29
CA THR A 376 3.12 14.40 -16.87
C THR A 376 3.21 14.43 -15.35
N LEU A 377 4.22 13.75 -14.78
CA LEU A 377 4.40 13.68 -13.34
C LEU A 377 4.53 15.08 -12.71
N GLY A 378 5.30 15.98 -13.34
CA GLY A 378 5.49 17.35 -12.87
C GLY A 378 4.19 18.15 -12.70
N GLU A 379 3.18 17.90 -13.55
CA GLU A 379 1.90 18.61 -13.49
C GLU A 379 1.02 18.21 -12.29
N VAL A 380 1.28 17.01 -11.76
CA VAL A 380 0.44 16.36 -10.73
C VAL A 380 1.17 16.09 -9.42
N ARG A 381 2.44 16.46 -9.29
CA ARG A 381 3.12 16.44 -8.00
C ARG A 381 2.36 17.28 -6.97
N GLY A 382 2.12 16.69 -5.81
CA GLY A 382 1.29 17.23 -4.73
C GLY A 382 -0.20 17.30 -5.06
N LYS A 383 -0.69 16.54 -6.05
CA LYS A 383 -2.11 16.50 -6.46
C LYS A 383 -2.66 15.08 -6.56
N ILE A 384 -3.98 14.99 -6.54
CA ILE A 384 -4.79 13.80 -6.78
C ILE A 384 -5.21 13.77 -8.26
N VAL A 385 -4.93 12.65 -8.93
CA VAL A 385 -5.45 12.36 -10.27
C VAL A 385 -6.65 11.42 -10.13
N VAL A 386 -7.82 11.89 -10.54
CA VAL A 386 -9.05 11.09 -10.46
C VAL A 386 -9.21 10.26 -11.73
N LEU A 387 -9.45 8.96 -11.55
CA LEU A 387 -9.99 8.08 -12.57
C LEU A 387 -11.45 7.80 -12.21
N ARG A 388 -12.39 8.22 -13.06
CA ARG A 388 -13.83 8.19 -12.73
C ARG A 388 -14.52 6.97 -13.34
N ARG A 389 -15.19 6.17 -12.50
CA ARG A 389 -16.06 5.04 -12.87
C ARG A 389 -17.52 5.24 -12.40
N PHE A 390 -18.00 6.47 -12.45
CA PHE A 390 -19.41 6.83 -12.20
C PHE A 390 -19.83 7.93 -13.16
N THR A 391 -21.13 8.13 -13.40
CA THR A 391 -21.61 9.20 -14.30
C THR A 391 -21.98 10.44 -13.49
N PRO A 392 -21.41 11.64 -13.77
CA PRO A 392 -21.83 12.85 -13.09
C PRO A 392 -23.33 13.13 -13.26
N ALA A 393 -24.02 13.38 -12.16
CA ALA A 393 -25.47 13.62 -12.11
C ALA A 393 -25.83 14.85 -11.26
N GLY A 394 -27.10 15.26 -11.33
CA GLY A 394 -27.62 16.45 -10.62
C GLY A 394 -27.12 17.78 -11.17
N ASP A 395 -27.38 18.85 -10.41
CA ASP A 395 -27.20 20.24 -10.86
C ASP A 395 -25.74 20.63 -11.11
N LYS A 396 -24.79 19.94 -10.46
CA LYS A 396 -23.35 20.25 -10.54
C LYS A 396 -22.59 19.42 -11.58
N LYS A 397 -23.26 18.51 -12.30
CA LYS A 397 -22.61 17.53 -13.20
C LYS A 397 -21.67 18.16 -14.24
N ASP A 398 -22.01 19.34 -14.76
CA ASP A 398 -21.26 20.02 -15.83
C ASP A 398 -20.27 21.06 -15.29
N THR A 399 -20.18 21.23 -13.96
CA THR A 399 -19.42 22.34 -13.35
C THR A 399 -17.92 22.03 -13.22
N TYR A 400 -17.55 20.75 -13.15
CA TYR A 400 -16.17 20.33 -12.92
C TYR A 400 -15.74 19.19 -13.86
N LYS A 401 -14.48 19.23 -14.28
CA LYS A 401 -13.82 18.07 -14.90
C LYS A 401 -13.35 17.11 -13.80
N TYR A 402 -14.10 16.04 -13.58
CA TYR A 402 -13.80 14.99 -12.60
C TYR A 402 -12.74 14.00 -13.09
N GLY A 403 -11.58 14.52 -13.50
CA GLY A 403 -10.45 13.71 -13.96
C GLY A 403 -10.69 12.96 -15.27
N ILE A 404 -10.04 11.81 -15.39
CA ILE A 404 -10.06 10.94 -16.58
C ILE A 404 -11.29 10.03 -16.53
N ASP A 405 -12.08 10.06 -17.60
CA ASP A 405 -13.33 9.30 -17.69
C ASP A 405 -13.10 7.84 -18.09
N LEU A 406 -13.46 6.92 -17.19
CA LEU A 406 -13.40 5.48 -17.37
C LEU A 406 -14.77 4.82 -17.14
N VAL A 407 -15.88 5.53 -17.38
CA VAL A 407 -17.23 4.98 -17.15
C VAL A 407 -17.51 3.68 -17.93
N ASN A 408 -16.93 3.53 -19.13
CA ASN A 408 -17.10 2.35 -19.97
C ASN A 408 -16.12 1.20 -19.63
N TRP A 409 -15.46 1.24 -18.46
CA TRP A 409 -14.46 0.26 -18.09
C TRP A 409 -15.01 -1.17 -18.13
N ASP A 410 -16.16 -1.42 -17.52
CA ASP A 410 -16.74 -2.77 -17.43
C ASP A 410 -17.14 -3.30 -18.81
N ASP A 411 -17.74 -2.46 -19.65
CA ASP A 411 -18.05 -2.82 -21.05
C ASP A 411 -16.79 -3.20 -21.84
N ILE A 412 -15.68 -2.49 -21.63
CA ILE A 412 -14.39 -2.81 -22.27
C ILE A 412 -13.88 -4.18 -21.77
N ILE A 413 -13.96 -4.45 -20.47
CA ILE A 413 -13.53 -5.73 -19.91
C ILE A 413 -14.42 -6.87 -20.41
N ASP A 414 -15.75 -6.71 -20.42
CA ASP A 414 -16.71 -7.74 -20.86
C ASP A 414 -16.57 -8.10 -22.35
N GLN A 415 -16.16 -7.13 -23.18
CA GLN A 415 -15.92 -7.33 -24.61
C GLN A 415 -14.60 -8.05 -24.91
N ASN A 416 -13.72 -8.21 -23.92
CA ASN A 416 -12.41 -8.83 -24.08
C ASN A 416 -12.33 -10.12 -23.25
N ASP A 417 -11.52 -11.11 -23.68
CA ASP A 417 -11.36 -12.33 -22.87
C ASP A 417 -10.66 -12.02 -21.54
N THR A 418 -10.70 -12.92 -20.56
CA THR A 418 -10.11 -12.67 -19.23
C THR A 418 -8.57 -12.75 -19.21
N LYS A 419 -7.89 -12.74 -20.38
CA LYS A 419 -6.46 -13.03 -20.53
C LYS A 419 -5.72 -11.95 -21.32
N GLY A 420 -5.33 -10.87 -20.65
CA GLY A 420 -4.45 -9.88 -21.28
C GLY A 420 -4.41 -8.53 -20.60
N LEU A 421 -3.67 -7.61 -21.22
CA LEU A 421 -3.69 -6.18 -20.91
C LEU A 421 -4.58 -5.46 -21.93
N TYR A 422 -5.61 -4.78 -21.47
CA TYR A 422 -6.54 -4.04 -22.34
C TYR A 422 -6.38 -2.54 -22.17
N LYS A 423 -6.44 -1.83 -23.30
CA LYS A 423 -6.44 -0.37 -23.30
C LYS A 423 -7.82 0.13 -22.91
N VAL A 424 -7.90 0.74 -21.74
CA VAL A 424 -9.15 1.29 -21.18
C VAL A 424 -9.32 2.78 -21.45
N PHE A 425 -8.23 3.47 -21.83
CA PHE A 425 -8.23 4.89 -22.14
C PHE A 425 -7.10 5.29 -23.08
N GLU A 426 -7.37 6.23 -23.97
CA GLU A 426 -6.39 6.90 -24.84
C GLU A 426 -6.66 8.40 -24.84
N SER A 427 -5.67 9.21 -24.50
CA SER A 427 -5.81 10.67 -24.56
C SER A 427 -5.70 11.15 -26.01
N SER A 428 -6.68 11.92 -26.48
CA SER A 428 -6.61 12.63 -27.76
C SER A 428 -6.45 14.15 -27.54
N GLY A 429 -5.21 14.65 -27.63
CA GLY A 429 -4.93 16.10 -27.73
C GLY A 429 -4.50 16.83 -26.44
N THR A 430 -4.22 18.13 -26.60
CA THR A 430 -3.70 19.03 -25.56
C THR A 430 -4.84 19.82 -24.90
N GLU A 431 -5.32 19.37 -23.74
CA GLU A 431 -6.19 20.18 -22.88
C GLU A 431 -5.37 20.95 -21.83
N SER A 432 -5.73 22.21 -21.54
CA SER A 432 -5.16 22.98 -20.43
C SER A 432 -5.70 22.49 -19.09
N SER A 433 -4.83 22.36 -18.07
CA SER A 433 -5.14 21.79 -16.75
C SER A 433 -5.77 22.76 -15.73
N SER A 434 -6.33 23.88 -16.17
CA SER A 434 -6.92 24.86 -15.27
C SER A 434 -8.30 24.42 -14.78
N CYS A 435 -8.51 24.39 -13.47
CA CYS A 435 -9.82 24.16 -12.86
C CYS A 435 -10.75 25.40 -13.03
N ILE A 436 -10.96 25.89 -14.26
CA ILE A 436 -11.82 27.06 -14.55
C ILE A 436 -13.28 26.66 -14.31
N ALA A 437 -13.93 27.36 -13.38
CA ALA A 437 -15.38 27.31 -13.23
C ALA A 437 -16.06 27.82 -14.50
N PRO A 438 -17.17 27.22 -14.97
CA PRO A 438 -17.92 27.79 -16.07
C PRO A 438 -18.37 29.23 -15.73
N PRO A 439 -18.47 30.12 -16.72
CA PRO A 439 -18.87 31.50 -16.47
C PRO A 439 -20.26 31.52 -15.84
N VAL A 440 -20.38 32.24 -14.72
CA VAL A 440 -21.68 32.55 -14.11
C VAL A 440 -22.53 33.20 -15.18
N ALA A 441 -23.66 32.57 -15.53
CA ALA A 441 -24.63 33.16 -16.43
C ALA A 441 -25.00 34.54 -15.88
N ALA A 442 -24.69 35.59 -16.64
CA ALA A 442 -25.03 36.96 -16.28
C ALA A 442 -26.55 37.03 -16.11
N GLY A 443 -26.99 37.10 -14.85
CA GLY A 443 -28.39 37.36 -14.53
C GLY A 443 -28.82 38.64 -15.22
N THR A 444 -29.90 38.54 -16.00
CA THR A 444 -30.63 39.68 -16.53
C THR A 444 -30.94 40.64 -15.39
N GLN A 445 -30.24 41.78 -15.38
CA GLN A 445 -30.72 42.98 -14.71
C GLN A 445 -32.01 43.41 -15.40
N THR A 446 -33.15 43.02 -14.85
CA THR A 446 -34.40 43.73 -15.10
C THR A 446 -34.46 44.91 -14.14
N GLN A 447 -34.03 46.08 -14.62
CA GLN A 447 -34.48 47.34 -14.06
C GLN A 447 -35.97 47.54 -14.38
N ARG A 448 -36.83 47.50 -13.35
CA ARG A 448 -37.74 48.60 -12.96
C ARG A 448 -38.55 48.21 -11.74
#